data_AF-A0A2V7SVH5-F1
#
_entry.id   AF-A0A2V7SVH5-F1
#
_cell.length_a   1.000
_cell.length_b   1.000
_cell.length_c   1.000
_cell.angle_alpha   90.00
_cell.angle_beta   90.00
_cell.angle_gamma   90.00
#
_symmetry.space_group_name_H-M   'P 1'
#
loop_
_entity.id
_entity.type
_entity.pdbx_description
1 polymer ?
#
loop_
_entity_poly.entity_id
_entity_poly.type
_entity_poly.pdbx_seq_one_letter_code
_entity_poly.pdbx_strand_id
1 'polypeptide(L)'
;MDNSADELRAILSAFQQVAAASWPDLNPDMKSRTSRWSSASAAELRAELDGYLREVAPPKSNVRVMWKTGPKYVFGGCNELFAKDAGLARSELIGTDDFDKRLPWRHQAAKYRRDDETVVKTGKANLDIIERQESTAGEMTWVRAGKAPLKLADGTAFGMLAMYEIVDAATGRALFMKSMKNETATA
;
A
#
# COMPACT_ATOMS: atom_id res chain seq x y z
N MET A 1 10.88 -2.73 -14.41
CA MET A 1 10.26 -4.02 -14.78
C MET A 1 8.87 -3.70 -15.28
N ASP A 2 8.53 -4.18 -16.48
CA ASP A 2 7.18 -4.03 -17.00
C ASP A 2 6.32 -5.14 -16.43
N ASN A 3 5.21 -4.76 -15.78
CA ASN A 3 4.28 -5.72 -15.23
C ASN A 3 3.41 -6.31 -16.33
N SER A 4 3.11 -7.60 -16.22
CA SER A 4 2.13 -8.24 -17.09
C SER A 4 0.72 -7.68 -16.86
N ALA A 5 -0.22 -7.95 -17.77
CA ALA A 5 -1.62 -7.58 -17.57
C ALA A 5 -2.20 -8.20 -16.30
N ASP A 6 -1.86 -9.46 -15.98
CA ASP A 6 -2.34 -10.14 -14.79
C ASP A 6 -1.77 -9.55 -13.50
N GLU A 7 -0.50 -9.18 -13.50
CA GLU A 7 0.11 -8.47 -12.36
C GLU A 7 -0.53 -7.10 -12.16
N LEU A 8 -0.82 -6.36 -13.23
CA LEU A 8 -1.48 -5.06 -13.15
C LEU A 8 -2.91 -5.17 -12.62
N ARG A 9 -3.66 -6.20 -13.03
CA ARG A 9 -4.99 -6.51 -12.46
C ARG A 9 -4.89 -6.80 -10.96
N ALA A 10 -3.89 -7.56 -10.54
CA ALA A 10 -3.66 -7.86 -9.14
C ALA A 10 -3.36 -6.59 -8.33
N ILE A 11 -2.53 -5.69 -8.87
CA ILE A 11 -2.20 -4.40 -8.24
C ILE A 11 -3.44 -3.52 -8.13
N LEU A 12 -4.20 -3.37 -9.22
CA LEU A 12 -5.45 -2.59 -9.22
C LEU A 12 -6.50 -3.16 -8.26
N SER A 13 -6.64 -4.49 -8.20
CA SER A 13 -7.57 -5.14 -7.26
C SER A 13 -7.15 -4.92 -5.80
N ALA A 14 -5.86 -5.06 -5.48
CA ALA A 14 -5.35 -4.81 -4.14
C ALA A 14 -5.50 -3.33 -3.74
N PHE A 15 -5.20 -2.41 -4.66
CA PHE A 15 -5.46 -0.98 -4.47
C PHE A 15 -6.94 -0.74 -4.15
N GLN A 16 -7.85 -1.28 -4.96
CA GLN A 16 -9.29 -1.09 -4.76
C GLN A 16 -9.73 -1.60 -3.40
N GLN A 17 -9.24 -2.77 -2.99
CA GLN A 17 -9.58 -3.38 -1.71
C GLN A 17 -9.17 -2.49 -0.53
N VAL A 18 -7.94 -1.97 -0.55
CA VAL A 18 -7.45 -1.10 0.52
C VAL A 18 -8.15 0.26 0.48
N ALA A 19 -8.29 0.87 -0.70
CA ALA A 19 -8.98 2.14 -0.87
C ALA A 19 -10.44 2.07 -0.39
N ALA A 20 -11.19 1.04 -0.77
CA ALA A 20 -12.60 0.91 -0.38
C ALA A 20 -12.79 0.73 1.14
N ALA A 21 -11.80 0.20 1.85
CA ALA A 21 -11.86 0.01 3.29
C ALA A 21 -11.55 1.30 4.06
N SER A 22 -10.43 1.95 3.74
CA SER A 22 -9.93 3.08 4.54
C SER A 22 -10.30 4.46 3.95
N TRP A 23 -10.57 4.54 2.64
CA TRP A 23 -10.89 5.79 1.93
C TRP A 23 -11.99 5.56 0.85
N PRO A 24 -13.23 5.22 1.23
CA PRO A 24 -14.28 4.83 0.29
C PRO A 24 -14.60 5.89 -0.77
N ASP A 25 -14.36 7.17 -0.47
CA ASP A 25 -14.65 8.30 -1.36
C ASP A 25 -13.46 8.68 -2.27
N LEU A 26 -12.32 7.98 -2.16
CA LEU A 26 -11.08 8.35 -2.86
C LEU A 26 -11.21 8.18 -4.39
N ASN A 27 -11.80 7.08 -4.83
CA ASN A 27 -11.99 6.75 -6.24
C ASN A 27 -13.40 6.16 -6.46
N PRO A 28 -14.46 7.00 -6.44
CA PRO A 28 -15.86 6.52 -6.52
C PRO A 28 -16.15 5.74 -7.80
N ASP A 29 -15.49 6.11 -8.90
CA ASP A 29 -15.65 5.47 -10.21
C ASP A 29 -14.89 4.14 -10.34
N MET A 30 -13.99 3.79 -9.42
CA MET A 30 -13.16 2.58 -9.57
C MET A 30 -14.00 1.31 -9.64
N LYS A 31 -15.10 1.25 -8.87
CA LYS A 31 -16.02 0.10 -8.87
C LYS A 31 -16.71 -0.10 -10.23
N SER A 32 -17.03 0.96 -10.95
CA SER A 32 -17.68 0.82 -12.26
C SER A 32 -16.68 0.43 -13.36
N ARG A 33 -15.41 0.80 -13.20
CA ARG A 33 -14.33 0.51 -14.16
C ARG A 33 -13.75 -0.91 -14.05
N THR A 34 -13.88 -1.58 -12.90
CA THR A 34 -13.32 -2.94 -12.70
C THR A 34 -13.79 -3.98 -13.69
N SER A 35 -15.03 -3.84 -14.19
CA SER A 35 -15.60 -4.71 -15.22
C SER A 35 -14.75 -4.76 -16.50
N ARG A 36 -13.99 -3.70 -16.80
CA ARG A 36 -13.15 -3.58 -17.99
C ARG A 36 -11.77 -4.22 -17.81
N TRP A 37 -11.31 -4.41 -16.56
CA TRP A 37 -9.95 -4.88 -16.31
C TRP A 37 -9.70 -6.28 -16.85
N SER A 38 -10.71 -7.15 -16.84
CA SER A 38 -10.59 -8.55 -17.28
C SER A 38 -10.16 -8.69 -18.74
N SER A 39 -10.57 -7.78 -19.62
CA SER A 39 -10.23 -7.78 -21.05
C SER A 39 -9.21 -6.72 -21.46
N ALA A 40 -8.89 -5.77 -20.58
CA ALA A 40 -7.94 -4.70 -20.86
C ALA A 40 -6.51 -5.22 -21.08
N SER A 41 -5.78 -4.57 -21.99
CA SER A 41 -4.36 -4.79 -22.24
C SER A 41 -3.50 -4.28 -21.07
N ALA A 42 -2.23 -4.73 -21.02
CA ALA A 42 -1.27 -4.24 -20.03
C ALA A 42 -1.08 -2.71 -20.12
N ALA A 43 -1.11 -2.13 -21.32
CA ALA A 43 -0.97 -0.68 -21.51
C ALA A 43 -2.16 0.09 -20.93
N GLU A 44 -3.40 -0.38 -21.15
CA GLU A 44 -4.60 0.25 -20.60
C GLU A 44 -4.64 0.15 -19.08
N LEU A 45 -4.33 -1.03 -18.52
CA LEU A 45 -4.27 -1.23 -17.08
C LEU A 45 -3.17 -0.38 -16.42
N ARG A 46 -2.02 -0.22 -17.10
CA ARG A 46 -0.94 0.67 -16.64
C ARG A 46 -1.41 2.12 -16.61
N ALA A 47 -2.03 2.60 -17.69
CA ALA A 47 -2.54 3.96 -17.75
C ALA A 47 -3.60 4.23 -16.68
N GLU A 48 -4.44 3.23 -16.39
CA GLU A 48 -5.44 3.29 -15.33
C GLU A 48 -4.82 3.33 -13.94
N LEU A 49 -3.85 2.46 -13.65
CA LEU A 49 -3.08 2.49 -12.40
C LEU A 49 -2.40 3.85 -12.21
N ASP A 50 -1.71 4.36 -13.24
CA ASP A 50 -1.05 5.67 -13.19
C ASP A 50 -2.04 6.80 -12.93
N GLY A 51 -3.26 6.70 -13.46
CA GLY A 51 -4.38 7.60 -13.14
C GLY A 51 -4.69 7.60 -11.66
N TYR A 52 -4.89 6.42 -11.06
CA TYR A 52 -5.15 6.31 -9.62
C TYR A 52 -4.00 6.80 -8.76
N LEU A 53 -2.75 6.48 -9.09
CA LEU A 53 -1.59 6.97 -8.36
C LEU A 53 -1.49 8.50 -8.35
N ARG A 54 -1.95 9.18 -9.41
CA ARG A 54 -2.07 10.65 -9.46
C ARG A 54 -3.28 11.17 -8.66
N GLU A 55 -4.43 10.53 -8.76
CA GLU A 55 -5.66 10.96 -8.07
C GLU A 55 -5.54 10.92 -6.54
N VAL A 56 -4.74 9.99 -6.01
CA VAL A 56 -4.53 9.86 -4.55
C VAL A 56 -3.39 10.74 -4.02
N ALA A 57 -2.87 11.61 -4.87
CA ALA A 57 -1.90 12.65 -4.53
C ALA A 57 -2.61 14.02 -4.37
N PRO A 58 -1.91 15.04 -3.85
CA PRO A 58 -2.48 16.37 -3.70
C PRO A 58 -2.93 16.96 -5.04
N PRO A 59 -3.96 17.81 -5.05
CA PRO A 59 -4.67 18.36 -3.89
C PRO A 59 -5.83 17.49 -3.38
N LYS A 60 -6.16 16.38 -4.07
CA LYS A 60 -7.37 15.58 -3.79
C LYS A 60 -7.25 14.75 -2.51
N SER A 61 -6.07 14.17 -2.26
CA SER A 61 -5.77 13.48 -1.01
C SER A 61 -4.27 13.47 -0.71
N ASN A 62 -3.85 12.75 0.33
CA ASN A 62 -2.46 12.68 0.77
C ASN A 62 -2.04 11.22 1.07
N VAL A 63 -2.42 10.29 0.19
CA VAL A 63 -2.24 8.85 0.40
C VAL A 63 -1.01 8.35 -0.33
N ARG A 64 -0.13 7.66 0.40
CA ARG A 64 1.03 6.96 -0.15
C ARG A 64 0.58 5.61 -0.65
N VAL A 65 1.12 5.20 -1.80
CA VAL A 65 0.83 3.90 -2.40
C VAL A 65 2.14 3.27 -2.83
N MET A 66 2.28 1.99 -2.54
CA MET A 66 3.44 1.19 -2.91
C MET A 66 3.08 -0.29 -3.00
N TRP A 67 3.86 -1.04 -3.76
CA TRP A 67 3.74 -2.50 -3.77
C TRP A 67 5.10 -3.16 -3.81
N LYS A 68 5.14 -4.38 -3.27
CA LYS A 68 6.33 -5.22 -3.21
C LYS A 68 6.04 -6.59 -3.79
N THR A 69 7.03 -7.18 -4.44
CA THR A 69 6.93 -8.53 -5.01
C THR A 69 7.86 -9.51 -4.31
N GLY A 70 7.35 -10.72 -4.06
CA GLY A 70 8.07 -11.79 -3.42
C GLY A 70 9.14 -12.42 -4.32
N PRO A 71 9.94 -13.36 -3.78
CA PRO A 71 9.95 -13.78 -2.37
C PRO A 71 10.72 -12.83 -1.46
N LYS A 72 11.49 -11.89 -2.03
CA LYS A 72 12.30 -10.92 -1.28
C LYS A 72 11.57 -9.62 -0.95
N TYR A 73 10.29 -9.48 -1.28
CA TYR A 73 9.48 -8.29 -1.03
C TYR A 73 10.21 -7.01 -1.42
N VAL A 74 10.70 -6.97 -2.65
CA VAL A 74 11.36 -5.80 -3.21
C VAL A 74 10.31 -4.84 -3.76
N PHE A 75 10.54 -3.53 -3.67
CA PHE A 75 9.61 -2.54 -4.22
C PHE A 75 9.44 -2.75 -5.73
N GLY A 76 8.20 -3.02 -6.15
CA GLY A 76 7.80 -3.14 -7.55
C GLY A 76 7.33 -1.80 -8.15
N GLY A 77 6.93 -0.86 -7.28
CA GLY A 77 6.58 0.50 -7.66
C GLY A 77 5.85 1.23 -6.53
N CYS A 78 5.65 2.53 -6.72
CA CYS A 78 5.02 3.43 -5.76
C CYS A 78 4.58 4.75 -6.41
N ASN A 79 3.83 5.57 -5.68
CA ASN A 79 3.58 6.97 -6.05
C ASN A 79 4.70 7.91 -5.54
N GLU A 80 4.64 9.18 -5.97
CA GLU A 80 5.63 10.20 -5.61
C GLU A 80 5.63 10.55 -4.12
N LEU A 81 4.48 10.46 -3.45
CA LEU A 81 4.40 10.71 -2.01
C LEU A 81 5.20 9.69 -1.21
N PHE A 82 5.09 8.40 -1.56
CA PHE A 82 5.89 7.35 -0.91
C PHE A 82 7.39 7.56 -1.15
N ALA A 83 7.77 7.91 -2.38
CA ALA A 83 9.17 8.17 -2.73
C ALA A 83 9.74 9.37 -1.97
N LYS A 84 8.94 10.45 -1.82
CA LYS A 84 9.29 11.60 -1.00
C LYS A 84 9.51 11.22 0.47
N ASP A 85 8.64 10.39 1.03
CA ASP A 85 8.80 9.90 2.40
C ASP A 85 10.02 8.96 2.54
N ALA A 86 10.47 8.32 1.46
CA ALA A 86 11.71 7.55 1.44
C ALA A 86 12.98 8.41 1.33
N GLY A 87 12.84 9.67 0.89
CA GLY A 87 13.99 10.53 0.55
C GLY A 87 14.74 10.09 -0.72
N LEU A 88 14.11 9.30 -1.59
CA LEU A 88 14.72 8.72 -2.80
C LEU A 88 13.81 8.94 -4.02
N ALA A 89 14.38 8.94 -5.22
CA ALA A 89 13.57 8.89 -6.43
C ALA A 89 12.86 7.52 -6.57
N ARG A 90 11.69 7.49 -7.23
CA ARG A 90 10.97 6.22 -7.51
C ARG A 90 11.85 5.17 -8.18
N SER A 91 12.70 5.59 -9.12
CA SER A 91 13.63 4.70 -9.83
C SER A 91 14.71 4.10 -8.94
N GLU A 92 15.06 4.75 -7.82
CA GLU A 92 16.06 4.26 -6.86
C GLU A 92 15.48 3.30 -5.82
N LEU A 93 14.15 3.31 -5.64
CA LEU A 93 13.43 2.40 -4.78
C LEU A 93 13.13 1.07 -5.48
N ILE A 94 12.81 1.09 -6.76
CA ILE A 94 12.44 -0.12 -7.49
C ILE A 94 13.58 -1.14 -7.42
N GLY A 95 13.27 -2.34 -6.94
CA GLY A 95 14.23 -3.42 -6.77
C GLY A 95 14.98 -3.43 -5.42
N THR A 96 14.81 -2.43 -4.56
CA THR A 96 15.31 -2.44 -3.18
C THR A 96 14.25 -2.97 -2.21
N ASP A 97 14.57 -3.10 -0.93
CA ASP A 97 13.62 -3.47 0.14
C ASP A 97 13.76 -2.55 1.36
N ASP A 98 12.96 -2.78 2.40
CA ASP A 98 12.96 -1.92 3.60
C ASP A 98 14.28 -1.91 4.38
N PHE A 99 15.20 -2.86 4.11
CA PHE A 99 16.49 -2.93 4.79
C PHE A 99 17.55 -2.01 4.18
N ASP A 100 17.23 -1.31 3.08
CA ASP A 100 18.11 -0.31 2.50
C ASP A 100 18.45 0.78 3.53
N LYS A 101 19.75 0.99 3.76
CA LYS A 101 20.28 1.89 4.79
C LYS A 101 19.91 3.36 4.57
N ARG A 102 19.52 3.71 3.33
CA ARG A 102 19.08 5.05 2.93
C ARG A 102 17.67 5.36 3.41
N LEU A 103 16.87 4.34 3.74
CA LEU A 103 15.48 4.51 4.14
C LEU A 103 15.37 4.93 5.62
N PRO A 104 14.49 5.90 5.95
CA PRO A 104 14.34 6.38 7.31
C PRO A 104 13.73 5.33 8.24
N TRP A 105 12.84 4.48 7.75
CA TRP A 105 12.17 3.44 8.53
C TRP A 105 12.93 2.12 8.64
N ARG A 106 14.23 2.08 8.29
CA ARG A 106 15.03 0.82 8.29
C ARG A 106 14.99 0.07 9.62
N HIS A 107 14.84 0.78 10.74
CA HIS A 107 14.74 0.19 12.07
C HIS A 107 13.43 -0.60 12.28
N GLN A 108 12.43 -0.36 11.42
CA GLN A 108 11.13 -1.05 11.39
C GLN A 108 11.07 -2.12 10.28
N ALA A 109 12.11 -2.27 9.45
CA ALA A 109 12.12 -3.17 8.28
C ALA A 109 11.73 -4.62 8.61
N ALA A 110 12.25 -5.18 9.71
CA ALA A 110 11.91 -6.55 10.13
C ALA A 110 10.44 -6.70 10.53
N LYS A 111 9.80 -5.66 11.09
CA LYS A 111 8.36 -5.66 11.34
C LYS A 111 7.61 -5.67 10.01
N TYR A 112 7.95 -4.76 9.10
CA TYR A 112 7.29 -4.66 7.80
C TYR A 112 7.40 -5.95 6.99
N ARG A 113 8.57 -6.59 6.98
CA ARG A 113 8.75 -7.90 6.35
C ARG A 113 7.77 -8.95 6.88
N ARG A 114 7.63 -9.07 8.20
CA ARG A 114 6.71 -10.04 8.83
C ARG A 114 5.25 -9.75 8.49
N ASP A 115 4.87 -8.47 8.47
CA ASP A 115 3.51 -8.07 8.10
C ASP A 115 3.23 -8.41 6.63
N ASP A 116 4.18 -8.11 5.73
CA ASP A 116 4.08 -8.36 4.29
C ASP A 116 4.02 -9.88 4.00
N GLU A 117 4.83 -10.68 4.70
CA GLU A 117 4.79 -12.15 4.66
C GLU A 117 3.46 -12.70 5.15
N THR A 118 2.89 -12.14 6.22
CA THR A 118 1.60 -12.57 6.77
C THR A 118 0.47 -12.31 5.77
N VAL A 119 0.44 -11.14 5.14
CA VAL A 119 -0.57 -10.79 4.11
C VAL A 119 -0.49 -11.75 2.93
N VAL A 120 0.71 -12.04 2.44
CA VAL A 120 0.91 -12.97 1.31
C VAL A 120 0.56 -14.40 1.70
N LYS A 121 1.07 -14.90 2.82
CA LYS A 121 0.85 -16.28 3.28
C LYS A 121 -0.61 -16.58 3.56
N THR A 122 -1.33 -15.63 4.18
CA THR A 122 -2.75 -15.80 4.50
C THR A 122 -3.66 -15.50 3.32
N GLY A 123 -3.18 -14.74 2.34
CA GLY A 123 -4.00 -14.19 1.27
C GLY A 123 -5.11 -13.27 1.79
N LYS A 124 -5.00 -12.73 3.02
CA LYS A 124 -5.99 -11.85 3.64
C LYS A 124 -5.42 -10.45 3.77
N ALA A 125 -6.26 -9.45 3.50
CA ALA A 125 -5.90 -8.06 3.73
C ALA A 125 -5.79 -7.76 5.23
N ASN A 126 -4.87 -6.87 5.60
CA ASN A 126 -4.76 -6.29 6.93
C ASN A 126 -5.07 -4.80 6.81
N LEU A 127 -6.21 -4.36 7.32
CA LEU A 127 -6.82 -3.06 7.03
C LEU A 127 -6.91 -2.23 8.31
N ASP A 128 -6.94 -0.89 8.16
CA ASP A 128 -7.02 0.09 9.26
C ASP A 128 -5.98 -0.12 10.38
N ILE A 129 -4.76 -0.49 9.98
CA ILE A 129 -3.60 -0.57 10.85
C ILE A 129 -3.28 0.85 11.34
N ILE A 130 -3.28 1.05 12.66
CA ILE A 130 -2.88 2.32 13.27
C ILE A 130 -1.54 2.12 13.95
N GLU A 131 -0.50 2.74 13.41
CA GLU A 131 0.86 2.56 13.91
C GLU A 131 1.68 3.85 13.87
N ARG A 132 2.86 3.77 14.48
CA ARG A 132 3.84 4.84 14.46
C ARG A 132 4.94 4.50 13.46
N GLN A 133 5.25 5.45 12.58
CA GLN A 133 6.30 5.32 11.58
C GLN A 133 7.33 6.42 11.75
N GLU A 134 8.61 6.08 11.57
CA GLU A 134 9.70 7.05 11.56
C GLU A 134 9.73 7.80 10.22
N SER A 135 9.71 9.13 10.27
CA SER A 135 9.83 10.01 9.11
C SER A 135 11.29 10.32 8.76
N THR A 136 11.52 10.94 7.61
CA THR A 136 12.87 11.43 7.20
C THR A 136 13.48 12.45 8.17
N ALA A 137 12.66 13.12 8.99
CA ALA A 137 13.11 14.04 10.02
C ALA A 137 13.54 13.34 11.33
N GLY A 138 13.42 12.00 11.41
CA GLY A 138 13.64 11.22 12.63
C GLY A 138 12.49 11.33 13.65
N GLU A 139 11.40 12.01 13.28
CA GLU A 139 10.21 12.13 14.12
C GLU A 139 9.26 10.97 13.86
N MET A 140 8.62 10.49 14.93
CA MET A 140 7.59 9.46 14.84
C MET A 140 6.23 10.08 14.51
N THR A 141 5.67 9.72 13.36
CA THR A 141 4.35 10.14 12.90
C THR A 141 3.32 9.04 13.12
N TRP A 142 2.04 9.42 13.22
CA TRP A 142 0.95 8.47 13.21
C TRP A 142 0.55 8.18 11.76
N VAL A 143 0.38 6.90 11.46
CA VAL A 143 -0.11 6.47 10.16
C VAL A 143 -1.35 5.59 10.31
N ARG A 144 -2.31 5.80 9.41
CA ARG A 144 -3.38 4.85 9.14
C ARG A 144 -3.03 4.14 7.84
N ALA A 145 -2.89 2.82 7.90
CA ALA A 145 -2.42 2.01 6.80
C ALA A 145 -3.34 0.83 6.51
N GLY A 146 -3.30 0.35 5.28
CA GLY A 146 -3.90 -0.92 4.86
C GLY A 146 -3.00 -1.65 3.90
N LYS A 147 -3.01 -2.98 3.97
CA LYS A 147 -2.23 -3.88 3.14
C LYS A 147 -3.13 -4.95 2.53
N ALA A 148 -2.95 -5.24 1.26
CA ALA A 148 -3.68 -6.29 0.55
C ALA A 148 -2.72 -7.14 -0.31
N PRO A 149 -3.00 -8.44 -0.46
CA PRO A 149 -2.18 -9.32 -1.29
C PRO A 149 -2.39 -9.01 -2.78
N LEU A 150 -1.30 -9.08 -3.55
CA LEU A 150 -1.36 -9.07 -5.01
C LEU A 150 -1.68 -10.49 -5.49
N LYS A 151 -2.95 -10.76 -5.80
CA LYS A 151 -3.42 -12.08 -6.22
C LYS A 151 -3.57 -12.18 -7.73
N LEU A 152 -2.96 -13.20 -8.32
CA LEU A 152 -3.22 -13.64 -9.68
C LEU A 152 -4.61 -14.31 -9.78
N ALA A 153 -5.06 -14.56 -11.01
CA ALA A 153 -6.37 -15.16 -11.29
C ALA A 153 -6.54 -16.59 -10.71
N ASP A 154 -5.44 -17.32 -10.56
CA ASP A 154 -5.39 -18.64 -9.93
C ASP A 154 -5.43 -18.59 -8.39
N GLY A 155 -5.47 -17.39 -7.81
CA GLY A 155 -5.44 -17.15 -6.37
C GLY A 155 -4.03 -17.06 -5.77
N THR A 156 -2.97 -17.27 -6.55
CA THR A 156 -1.58 -17.16 -6.10
C THR A 156 -1.26 -15.72 -5.71
N ALA A 157 -0.82 -15.51 -4.46
CA ALA A 157 -0.34 -14.20 -4.00
C ALA A 157 1.18 -14.07 -4.27
N PHE A 158 1.57 -13.18 -5.17
CA PHE A 158 2.98 -12.99 -5.56
C PHE A 158 3.65 -11.80 -4.84
N GLY A 159 2.90 -11.07 -4.02
CA GLY A 159 3.36 -9.86 -3.37
C GLY A 159 2.24 -9.18 -2.60
N MET A 160 2.47 -7.93 -2.22
CA MET A 160 1.47 -7.12 -1.52
C MET A 160 1.50 -5.68 -1.98
N LEU A 161 0.39 -4.99 -1.77
CA LEU A 161 0.25 -3.54 -1.90
C LEU A 161 -0.04 -2.96 -0.53
N ALA A 162 0.58 -1.82 -0.22
CA ALA A 162 0.31 -1.04 0.97
C ALA A 162 -0.11 0.39 0.59
N MET A 163 -1.08 0.92 1.33
CA MET A 163 -1.46 2.32 1.27
C MET A 163 -1.46 2.89 2.68
N TYR A 164 -1.04 4.13 2.83
CA TYR A 164 -1.14 4.82 4.12
C TYR A 164 -1.31 6.31 3.96
N GLU A 165 -1.86 6.94 4.99
CA GLU A 165 -1.83 8.38 5.18
C GLU A 165 -1.20 8.72 6.52
N ILE A 166 -0.64 9.93 6.59
CA ILE A 166 -0.18 10.51 7.86
C ILE A 166 -1.38 11.19 8.51
N VAL A 167 -1.64 10.89 9.77
CA VAL A 167 -2.69 11.53 10.57
C VAL A 167 -2.06 12.34 11.70
N ASP A 168 -2.76 13.37 12.16
CA ASP A 168 -2.32 14.14 13.32
C ASP A 168 -2.31 13.27 14.60
N ALA A 169 -1.62 13.75 15.63
CA ALA A 169 -1.45 12.98 16.85
C ALA A 169 -2.75 12.76 17.64
N ALA A 170 -3.73 13.66 17.55
CA ALA A 170 -5.02 13.49 18.23
C ALA A 170 -5.85 12.40 17.57
N THR A 171 -5.96 12.45 16.24
CA THR A 171 -6.61 11.44 15.41
C THR A 171 -5.94 10.08 15.56
N GLY A 172 -4.61 10.02 15.45
CA GLY A 172 -3.84 8.78 15.59
C GLY A 172 -4.06 8.08 16.94
N ARG A 173 -3.99 8.84 18.04
CA ARG A 173 -4.28 8.30 19.38
C ARG A 173 -5.72 7.78 19.51
N ALA A 174 -6.70 8.52 18.99
CA ALA A 174 -8.10 8.13 19.07
C ALA A 174 -8.37 6.82 18.31
N LEU A 175 -7.81 6.69 17.10
CA LEU A 175 -7.93 5.47 16.28
C LEU A 175 -7.21 4.28 16.93
N PHE A 176 -6.01 4.49 17.49
CA PHE A 176 -5.27 3.45 18.20
C PHE A 176 -6.01 2.94 19.44
N MET A 177 -6.58 3.83 20.25
CA MET A 177 -7.38 3.44 21.41
C MET A 177 -8.64 2.65 21.00
N LYS A 178 -9.22 2.96 19.84
CA LYS A 178 -10.37 2.23 19.29
C LYS A 178 -9.96 0.82 18.82
N SER A 179 -8.82 0.66 18.15
CA SER A 179 -8.36 -0.66 17.69
C SER A 179 -8.09 -1.61 18.87
N MET A 180 -7.45 -1.12 19.94
CA MET A 180 -7.19 -1.93 21.15
C MET A 180 -8.47 -2.45 21.83
N LYS A 181 -9.54 -1.64 21.85
CA LYS A 181 -10.83 -2.04 22.42
C LYS A 181 -11.52 -3.13 21.59
N ASN A 182 -11.36 -3.08 20.28
CA ASN A 182 -11.95 -4.10 19.39
C ASN A 182 -11.22 -5.44 19.50
N GLU A 183 -9.89 -5.42 19.67
CA GLU A 183 -9.10 -6.64 19.92
C GLU A 183 -9.45 -7.29 21.26
N THR A 184 -9.69 -6.49 22.31
CA THR A 184 -10.10 -7.01 23.62
C THR A 184 -11.54 -7.50 23.67
N ALA A 185 -12.42 -7.04 22.77
CA ALA A 185 -13.80 -7.50 22.69
C ALA A 185 -13.98 -8.77 21.82
N THR A 186 -12.94 -9.18 21.08
CA THR A 186 -12.96 -10.36 20.19
C THR A 186 -12.10 -11.52 20.68
N ALA A 187 -11.42 -11.36 21.82
CA ALA A 187 -10.66 -12.37 22.54
C ALA A 187 -11.47 -12.94 23.71
#